data_AF-A0A645F4Q0-F1
#
_entry.id   AF-A0A645F4Q0-F1
#
_cell.length_a   1.000
_cell.length_b   1.000
_cell.length_c   1.000
_cell.angle_alpha   90.00
_cell.angle_beta   90.00
_cell.angle_gamma   90.00
#
_symmetry.space_group_name_H-M   'P 1'
#
loop_
_entity.id
_entity.type
_entity.pdbx_description
1 polymer ?
#
loop_
_entity_poly.entity_id
_entity_poly.type
_entity_poly.pdbx_seq_one_letter_code
_entity_poly.pdbx_strand_id
1 'polypeptide(L)'
;MRAPSSIDEELPLEINDCVAILVALTTSTHDWHREVFQSVLSDLLGQIRILPSVIDNVRCLLERELSVPYCPQWRVSEMEYERRKRLVFLCLRDINGAIDNALNAGQFEHS
;
A
#
# COMPACT_ATOMS: atom_id res chain seq x y z
N MET A 1 23.22 20.98 15.26
CA MET A 1 22.46 19.74 15.46
C MET A 1 22.10 19.22 14.07
N ARG A 2 22.50 17.99 13.74
CA ARG A 2 22.29 17.38 12.42
C ARG A 2 20.84 16.89 12.37
N ALA A 3 20.02 17.47 11.50
CA ALA A 3 18.64 17.04 11.31
C ALA A 3 18.62 15.57 10.84
N PRO A 4 17.68 14.73 11.32
CA PRO A 4 17.55 13.37 10.85
C PRO A 4 17.23 13.37 9.35
N SER A 5 18.04 12.65 8.59
CA SER A 5 17.88 12.46 7.16
C SER A 5 16.60 11.67 6.85
N SER A 6 15.88 12.12 5.81
CA SER A 6 15.24 11.31 4.76
C SER A 6 13.93 10.58 5.10
N ILE A 7 13.01 10.56 4.11
CA ILE A 7 11.65 9.96 4.06
C ILE A 7 10.48 10.88 4.46
N ASP A 8 10.60 12.19 4.21
CA ASP A 8 9.44 13.13 4.25
C ASP A 8 9.16 13.65 2.83
N GLU A 9 9.18 12.76 1.83
CA GLU A 9 8.51 13.08 0.58
C GLU A 9 7.02 12.92 0.87
N GLU A 10 6.39 14.05 1.19
CA GLU A 10 4.98 14.16 1.52
C GLU A 10 4.20 13.45 0.42
N LEU A 11 3.64 12.27 0.73
CA LEU A 11 2.81 11.56 -0.22
C LEU A 11 1.69 12.50 -0.63
N PRO A 12 1.30 12.50 -1.92
CA PRO A 12 0.08 13.19 -2.34
C PRO A 12 -1.05 12.84 -1.38
N LEU A 13 -1.81 13.86 -0.96
CA LEU A 13 -2.86 13.70 0.06
C LEU A 13 -3.78 12.52 -0.25
N GLU A 14 -4.13 12.34 -1.53
CA GLU A 14 -4.96 11.25 -2.04
C GLU A 14 -4.35 9.85 -1.81
N ILE A 15 -3.03 9.72 -1.90
CA ILE A 15 -2.30 8.46 -1.64
C ILE A 15 -2.24 8.22 -0.13
N ASN A 16 -1.94 9.27 0.63
CA ASN A 16 -1.86 9.19 2.09
C ASN A 16 -3.22 8.80 2.71
N ASP A 17 -4.32 9.40 2.23
CA ASP A 17 -5.68 9.06 2.64
C ASP A 17 -6.02 7.61 2.28
N CYS A 18 -5.67 7.16 1.06
CA CYS A 18 -5.85 5.76 0.67
C CYS A 18 -5.09 4.81 1.62
N VAL A 19 -3.84 5.12 1.97
CA VAL A 19 -3.05 4.31 2.92
C VAL A 19 -3.70 4.28 4.29
N ALA A 20 -4.10 5.44 4.83
CA ALA A 20 -4.74 5.54 6.14
C ALA A 20 -6.06 4.76 6.20
N ILE A 21 -6.91 4.91 5.19
CA ILE A 21 -8.18 4.17 5.07
C ILE A 21 -7.90 2.68 4.96
N LEU A 22 -6.92 2.26 4.14
CA LEU A 22 -6.57 0.86 3.96
C LEU A 22 -6.08 0.21 5.26
N VAL A 23 -5.26 0.91 6.05
CA VAL A 23 -4.81 0.46 7.38
C VAL A 23 -5.99 0.33 8.34
N ALA A 24 -6.89 1.32 8.37
CA ALA A 24 -8.09 1.28 9.21
C ALA A 24 -9.02 0.12 8.82
N LEU A 25 -9.20 -0.13 7.52
CA LEU A 25 -9.99 -1.26 7.02
C LEU A 25 -9.30 -2.60 7.28
N THR A 26 -7.97 -2.64 7.34
CA THR A 26 -7.24 -3.87 7.66
C THR A 26 -7.43 -4.25 9.14
N THR A 27 -7.59 -3.27 10.03
CA THR A 27 -7.57 -3.47 11.49
C THR A 27 -8.92 -3.30 12.20
N SER A 28 -9.91 -2.59 11.63
CA SER A 28 -11.04 -2.08 12.42
C SER A 28 -12.44 -2.25 11.82
N THR A 29 -12.65 -2.99 10.73
CA THR A 29 -13.98 -3.12 10.10
C THR A 29 -14.55 -4.53 10.04
N HIS A 30 -15.86 -4.63 10.29
CA HIS A 30 -16.64 -5.84 10.09
C HIS A 30 -16.50 -6.37 8.66
N ASP A 31 -16.66 -7.69 8.50
CA ASP A 31 -16.49 -8.45 7.25
C ASP A 31 -17.24 -7.84 6.04
N TRP A 32 -18.32 -7.10 6.29
CA TRP A 32 -19.18 -6.48 5.28
C TRP A 32 -18.51 -5.35 4.50
N HIS A 33 -17.34 -4.88 4.93
CA HIS A 33 -16.55 -3.84 4.25
C HIS A 33 -15.51 -4.41 3.28
N ARG A 34 -15.59 -5.71 2.95
CA ARG A 34 -14.67 -6.33 1.97
C ARG A 34 -14.64 -5.58 0.65
N GLU A 35 -15.80 -5.14 0.14
CA GLU A 35 -15.90 -4.40 -1.12
C GLU A 35 -15.21 -3.03 -1.03
N VAL A 36 -15.39 -2.33 0.09
CA VAL A 36 -14.72 -1.04 0.36
C VAL A 36 -13.21 -1.23 0.44
N PHE A 37 -12.74 -2.28 1.10
CA PHE A 37 -11.31 -2.62 1.17
C PHE A 37 -10.72 -2.86 -0.23
N GLN A 38 -11.42 -3.65 -1.08
CA GLN A 38 -10.96 -3.89 -2.45
C GLN A 38 -10.98 -2.60 -3.29
N SER A 39 -11.99 -1.74 -3.11
CA SER A 39 -12.07 -0.45 -3.80
C SER A 39 -10.88 0.44 -3.43
N VAL A 40 -10.63 0.65 -2.14
CA VAL A 40 -9.53 1.50 -1.66
C VAL A 40 -8.16 0.95 -2.09
N LEU A 41 -7.99 -0.38 -2.05
CA LEU A 41 -6.78 -1.01 -2.56
C LEU A 41 -6.61 -0.76 -4.06
N SER A 42 -7.68 -0.89 -4.85
CA SER A 42 -7.66 -0.60 -6.28
C SER A 42 -7.33 0.87 -6.56
N ASP A 43 -7.91 1.80 -5.80
CA ASP A 43 -7.66 3.24 -5.94
C ASP A 43 -6.19 3.57 -5.63
N LEU A 44 -5.64 3.00 -4.55
CA LEU A 44 -4.23 3.16 -4.21
C LEU A 44 -3.32 2.65 -5.34
N LEU A 45 -3.59 1.46 -5.88
CA LEU A 45 -2.83 0.91 -7.01
C LEU A 45 -2.96 1.80 -8.25
N GLY A 46 -4.14 2.34 -8.52
CA GLY A 46 -4.36 3.30 -9.60
C GLY A 46 -3.48 4.55 -9.45
N GLN A 47 -3.44 5.13 -8.25
CA GLN A 47 -2.59 6.29 -7.97
C GLN A 47 -1.10 5.97 -8.10
N ILE A 48 -0.66 4.81 -7.63
CA ILE A 48 0.74 4.35 -7.81
C ILE A 48 1.08 4.16 -9.29
N ARG A 49 0.15 3.69 -10.14
CA ARG A 49 0.39 3.60 -11.59
C ARG A 49 0.58 4.97 -12.23
N ILE A 50 -0.12 5.99 -11.74
CA ILE A 50 -0.01 7.37 -12.23
C ILE A 50 1.30 7.99 -11.75
N LEU A 51 1.69 7.72 -10.51
CA LEU A 51 2.89 8.25 -9.89
C LEU A 51 3.78 7.13 -9.33
N PRO A 52 4.50 6.40 -10.20
CA PRO A 52 5.27 5.21 -9.79
C PRO A 52 6.42 5.53 -8.82
N SER A 53 6.89 6.77 -8.77
CA SER A 53 7.96 7.20 -7.85
C SER A 53 7.59 7.04 -6.36
N VAL A 54 6.29 7.04 -6.02
CA VAL A 54 5.85 6.93 -4.62
C VAL A 54 5.79 5.51 -4.09
N ILE A 55 6.04 4.49 -4.92
CA ILE A 55 5.81 3.09 -4.57
C ILE A 55 6.65 2.64 -3.36
N ASP A 56 7.91 3.06 -3.27
CA ASP A 56 8.77 2.74 -2.14
C ASP A 56 8.28 3.40 -0.85
N ASN A 57 7.82 4.66 -0.92
CA ASN A 57 7.26 5.38 0.23
C ASN A 57 5.97 4.71 0.73
N VAL A 58 5.06 4.36 -0.19
CA VAL A 58 3.81 3.65 0.13
C VAL A 58 4.11 2.28 0.75
N ARG A 59 5.08 1.53 0.21
CA ARG A 59 5.50 0.25 0.75
C ARG A 59 6.03 0.41 2.18
N CYS A 60 6.95 1.36 2.40
CA CYS A 60 7.53 1.60 3.71
C CYS A 60 6.47 1.99 4.77
N LEU A 61 5.50 2.82 4.41
CA LEU A 61 4.41 3.17 5.32
C LEU A 61 3.52 1.97 5.64
N LEU A 62 3.09 1.21 4.63
CA LEU A 62 2.25 0.04 4.86
C LEU A 62 2.99 -1.06 5.63
N GLU A 63 4.29 -1.24 5.41
CA GLU A 63 5.12 -2.11 6.24
C GLU A 63 5.17 -1.64 7.70
N ARG A 64 5.34 -0.34 7.94
CA ARG A 64 5.33 0.22 9.29
C ARG A 64 4.00 0.00 10.00
N GLU A 65 2.89 0.29 9.33
CA GLU A 65 1.55 0.24 9.93
C GLU A 65 0.97 -1.19 10.02
N LEU A 66 1.32 -2.10 9.10
CA LEU A 66 0.78 -3.47 9.04
C LEU A 66 1.78 -4.55 9.49
N SER A 67 3.02 -4.23 9.84
CA SER A 67 3.96 -5.22 10.42
C SER A 67 3.62 -5.62 11.84
N VAL A 68 2.69 -4.92 12.49
CA VAL A 68 2.22 -5.26 13.84
C VAL A 68 1.53 -6.62 13.89
N PRO A 69 1.70 -7.39 14.99
CA PRO A 69 0.98 -8.63 15.20
C PRO A 69 -0.53 -8.35 15.39
N TYR A 70 -1.35 -9.37 15.13
CA TYR A 70 -2.79 -9.29 15.38
C TYR A 70 -3.09 -8.88 16.82
N CYS A 71 -4.04 -7.96 16.99
CA CYS A 71 -4.51 -7.55 18.31
C CYS A 71 -5.96 -8.00 18.55
N PRO A 72 -6.27 -8.73 19.64
CA PRO A 72 -7.63 -9.20 19.93
C PRO A 72 -8.67 -8.09 20.10
N GLN A 73 -8.25 -6.84 20.32
CA GLN A 73 -9.14 -5.67 20.42
C GLN A 73 -9.64 -5.17 19.06
N TRP A 74 -9.10 -5.69 17.96
CA TRP A 74 -9.51 -5.37 16.61
C TRP A 74 -10.84 -6.02 16.25
N ARG A 75 -11.59 -5.37 15.36
CA ARG A 75 -12.94 -5.81 14.95
C ARG A 75 -12.93 -6.77 13.75
N VAL A 76 -11.77 -7.35 13.47
CA VAL A 76 -11.52 -8.34 12.41
C VAL A 76 -11.01 -9.62 13.05
N SER A 77 -11.21 -10.78 12.41
CA SER A 77 -10.56 -12.01 12.87
C SER A 77 -9.07 -11.97 12.52
N GLU A 78 -8.24 -12.70 13.27
CA GLU A 78 -6.82 -12.88 12.96
C GLU A 78 -6.61 -13.40 11.53
N MET A 79 -7.44 -14.37 11.11
CA MET A 79 -7.39 -14.92 9.76
C MET A 79 -7.67 -13.86 8.69
N GLU A 80 -8.66 -12.99 8.90
CA GLU A 80 -9.01 -11.94 7.94
C GLU A 80 -7.97 -10.81 7.94
N TYR A 81 -7.42 -10.45 9.10
CA TYR A 81 -6.29 -9.51 9.19
C TYR A 81 -5.10 -10.00 8.37
N GLU A 82 -4.67 -11.25 8.60
CA GLU A 82 -3.57 -11.87 7.86
C GLU A 82 -3.85 -11.98 6.36
N ARG A 83 -5.10 -12.29 5.99
CA ARG A 83 -5.52 -12.33 4.59
C ARG A 83 -5.43 -10.96 3.92
N ARG A 84 -5.97 -9.91 4.56
CA ARG A 84 -5.94 -8.53 4.05
C ARG A 84 -4.50 -8.03 3.93
N LYS A 85 -3.70 -8.21 4.97
CA LYS A 85 -2.27 -7.89 5.00
C LYS A 85 -1.52 -8.54 3.84
N ARG A 86 -1.70 -9.86 3.64
CA ARG A 86 -1.07 -10.57 2.51
C ARG A 86 -1.52 -10.02 1.17
N LEU A 87 -2.80 -9.69 1.02
CA LEU A 87 -3.32 -9.16 -0.25
C LEU A 87 -2.69 -7.79 -0.58
N VAL A 88 -2.59 -6.88 0.40
CA VAL A 88 -1.94 -5.57 0.21
C VAL A 88 -0.51 -5.75 -0.30
N PHE A 89 0.32 -6.53 0.40
CA PHE A 89 1.72 -6.71 0.00
C PHE A 89 1.89 -7.47 -1.31
N LEU A 90 1.00 -8.41 -1.62
CA LEU A 90 1.02 -9.11 -2.90
C LEU A 90 0.70 -8.16 -4.06
N CYS A 91 -0.32 -7.30 -3.90
CA CYS A 91 -0.67 -6.29 -4.90
C CYS A 91 0.44 -5.24 -5.08
N LEU A 92 1.06 -4.77 -3.98
CA LEU A 92 2.20 -3.84 -4.06
C LEU A 92 3.40 -4.46 -4.78
N ARG A 93 3.68 -5.74 -4.57
CA ARG A 93 4.74 -6.44 -5.29
C ARG A 93 4.43 -6.58 -6.77
N ASP A 94 3.18 -6.91 -7.11
CA ASP A 94 2.73 -7.06 -8.50
C ASP A 94 2.85 -5.75 -9.28
N ILE A 95 2.33 -4.65 -8.72
CA ILE A 95 2.45 -3.33 -9.35
C ILE A 95 3.90 -2.86 -9.44
N ASN A 96 4.75 -3.13 -8.44
CA ASN A 96 6.18 -2.81 -8.51
C ASN A 96 6.86 -3.56 -9.65
N GLY A 97 6.57 -4.86 -9.82
CA GLY A 97 7.07 -5.65 -10.94
C GLY A 97 6.55 -5.13 -12.29
N ALA A 98 5.28 -4.71 -12.36
CA ALA A 98 4.72 -4.13 -13.57
C ALA A 98 5.38 -2.80 -13.94
N ILE A 99 5.67 -1.94 -12.95
CA ILE A 99 6.39 -0.67 -13.15
C ILE A 99 7.81 -0.94 -13.63
N ASP A 100 8.54 -1.85 -12.96
CA ASP A 100 9.91 -2.22 -13.34
C ASP A 100 9.96 -2.77 -14.78
N ASN A 101 9.04 -3.68 -15.12
CA ASN A 101 8.92 -4.21 -16.48
C ASN A 101 8.62 -3.11 -17.52
N ALA A 102 7.74 -2.15 -17.20
CA ALA A 102 7.40 -1.06 -18.10
C ALA A 102 8.59 -0.08 -18.31
N LEU A 103 9.32 0.22 -17.24
CA LEU A 103 10.53 1.05 -17.30
C LEU A 103 11.62 0.38 -18.14
N ASN A 104 11.83 -0.93 -17.95
CA ASN A 104 12.80 -1.70 -18.74
C ASN A 104 12.36 -1.82 -20.20
N ALA A 105 11.09 -2.10 -20.49
CA ALA A 105 10.58 -2.24 -21.86
C ALA A 105 10.71 -0.95 -22.69
N GLY A 106 10.48 0.22 -22.09
CA GLY A 106 10.65 1.52 -22.75
C GLY A 106 12.10 1.86 -23.12
N GLN A 107 13.10 1.18 -22.55
CA GLN A 107 14.51 1.36 -22.89
C GLN A 107 14.95 0.56 -24.12
N PHE A 108 14.19 -0.47 -24.54
CA PHE A 108 14.53 -1.33 -25.68
C PHE A 108 14.00 -0.83 -27.04
N GLU A 109 13.11 0.16 -27.07
CA GLU A 109 12.52 0.66 -28.33
C GLU A 109 13.37 1.76 -29.03
N HIS A 110 14.55 2.09 -28.49
CA HIS A 110 15.46 3.10 -29.04
C HIS A 110 16.90 2.58 -29.25
N SER A 111 17.07 1.36 -29.75
CA SER A 111 18.38 0.84 -30.22
C SER A 111 18.34 0.42 -31.68
#